data_AF-A0A9Q0LIG4-F1
#
_entry.id   AF-A0A9Q0LIG4-F1
#
_cell.length_a   1.000
_cell.length_b   1.000
_cell.length_c   1.000
_cell.angle_alpha   90.00
_cell.angle_beta   90.00
_cell.angle_gamma   90.00
#
_symmetry.space_group_name_H-M   'P 1'
#
loop_
_entity.id
_entity.type
_entity.pdbx_description
1 polymer ?
#
loop_
_entity_poly.entity_id
_entity_poly.type
_entity_poly.pdbx_seq_one_letter_code
_entity_poly.pdbx_strand_id
1 'polypeptide(L)'
;MKVILFFLLIVAAFADIWTDCSKAGDDFKITSVSINPDPPVKGSPVTAAITGNLQKTITGGTAHLTVSLNGIKLLDETKDICTIDPDEVKCPIPANPNFTLKDTVTIPSYAPSGTYTGQVVLTDQDGTEIACVKFNLDLKE
;
A
#
# COMPACT_ATOMS: atom_id res chain seq x y z
N MET A 1 -23.77 -48.77 -4.79
CA MET A 1 -24.11 -47.47 -5.39
C MET A 1 -23.34 -46.38 -4.64
N LYS A 2 -22.23 -45.87 -5.18
CA LYS A 2 -21.38 -44.85 -4.53
C LYS A 2 -21.73 -43.50 -5.15
N VAL A 3 -22.44 -42.66 -4.41
CA VAL A 3 -22.73 -41.28 -4.81
C VAL A 3 -21.57 -40.42 -4.33
N ILE A 4 -20.67 -40.05 -5.25
CA ILE A 4 -19.58 -39.12 -4.97
C ILE A 4 -20.13 -37.71 -5.15
N LEU A 5 -20.37 -37.04 -4.03
CA LEU A 5 -20.81 -35.64 -3.98
C LEU A 5 -19.57 -34.75 -4.22
N PHE A 6 -19.40 -34.24 -5.44
CA PHE A 6 -18.35 -33.27 -5.76
C PHE A 6 -18.78 -31.90 -5.22
N PHE A 7 -18.24 -31.51 -4.06
CA PHE A 7 -18.45 -30.18 -3.47
C PHE A 7 -17.57 -29.19 -4.25
N LEU A 8 -18.18 -28.44 -5.19
CA LEU A 8 -17.53 -27.32 -5.88
C LEU A 8 -17.33 -26.19 -4.86
N LEU A 9 -16.15 -26.13 -4.24
CA LEU A 9 -15.69 -24.96 -3.50
C LEU A 9 -15.51 -23.82 -4.51
N ILE A 10 -16.53 -22.97 -4.64
CA ILE A 10 -16.38 -21.67 -5.28
C ILE A 10 -15.49 -20.86 -4.36
N VAL A 11 -14.18 -20.84 -4.65
CA VAL A 11 -13.26 -19.89 -4.03
C VAL A 11 -13.64 -18.53 -4.60
N ALA A 12 -14.36 -17.73 -3.82
CA ALA A 12 -14.57 -16.33 -4.12
C ALA A 12 -13.18 -15.67 -4.08
N ALA A 13 -12.58 -15.47 -5.26
CA ALA A 13 -11.40 -14.63 -5.39
C ALA A 13 -11.87 -13.19 -5.13
N PHE A 14 -11.69 -12.71 -3.91
CA PHE A 14 -11.77 -11.29 -3.63
C PHE A 14 -10.67 -10.63 -4.46
N ALA A 15 -11.04 -9.76 -5.39
CA ALA A 15 -10.06 -8.95 -6.09
C ALA A 15 -9.38 -8.05 -5.06
N ASP A 16 -8.06 -8.14 -4.95
CA ASP A 16 -7.29 -7.24 -4.10
C ASP A 16 -7.50 -5.80 -4.57
N ILE A 17 -7.68 -4.89 -3.62
CA ILE A 17 -7.85 -3.44 -3.85
C ILE A 17 -6.57 -2.77 -4.37
N TRP A 18 -5.51 -3.54 -4.61
CA TRP A 18 -4.20 -3.05 -4.96
C TRP A 18 -3.53 -3.91 -6.04
N THR A 19 -2.47 -3.40 -6.63
CA THR A 19 -1.66 -4.08 -7.63
C THR A 19 -0.22 -3.63 -7.51
N ASP A 20 0.71 -4.57 -7.62
CA ASP A 20 2.15 -4.29 -7.72
C ASP A 20 2.47 -3.68 -9.10
N CYS A 21 3.05 -2.49 -9.10
CA CYS A 21 3.49 -1.77 -10.31
C CYS A 21 5.01 -1.63 -10.39
N SER A 22 5.75 -2.34 -9.53
CA SER A 22 7.20 -2.28 -9.42
C SER A 22 7.88 -2.72 -10.71
N LYS A 23 9.06 -2.17 -10.99
CA LYS A 23 9.86 -2.55 -12.16
C LYS A 23 10.61 -3.85 -11.91
N ALA A 24 11.01 -4.49 -13.01
CA ALA A 24 11.91 -5.64 -12.95
C ALA A 24 13.27 -5.19 -12.40
N GLY A 25 13.58 -5.63 -11.18
CA GLY A 25 14.83 -5.29 -10.49
C GLY A 25 14.63 -4.54 -9.16
N ASP A 26 13.43 -4.05 -8.88
CA ASP A 26 13.12 -3.30 -7.66
C ASP A 26 13.40 -4.10 -6.39
N ASP A 27 14.10 -3.51 -5.41
CA ASP A 27 14.66 -4.25 -4.28
C ASP A 27 13.66 -4.57 -3.15
N PHE A 28 12.41 -4.11 -3.22
CA PHE A 28 11.38 -4.42 -2.23
C PHE A 28 10.23 -5.20 -2.89
N LYS A 29 10.23 -6.52 -2.67
CA LYS A 29 9.23 -7.44 -3.26
C LYS A 29 8.00 -7.51 -2.36
N ILE A 30 6.92 -6.89 -2.81
CA ILE A 30 5.68 -6.75 -2.05
C ILE A 30 4.98 -8.11 -1.96
N THR A 31 4.58 -8.49 -0.76
CA THR A 31 3.83 -9.72 -0.50
C THR A 31 2.39 -9.42 -0.11
N SER A 32 2.14 -8.29 0.56
CA SER A 32 0.79 -7.85 0.88
C SER A 32 0.70 -6.34 1.06
N VAL A 33 -0.49 -5.81 0.80
CA VAL A 33 -0.89 -4.45 1.17
C VAL A 33 -2.18 -4.57 1.96
N SER A 34 -2.26 -3.88 3.10
CA SER A 34 -3.48 -3.83 3.90
C SER A 34 -3.84 -2.40 4.25
N ILE A 35 -5.14 -2.17 4.39
CA ILE A 35 -5.72 -0.89 4.75
C ILE A 35 -6.72 -1.15 5.87
N ASN A 36 -6.69 -0.33 6.91
CA ASN A 36 -7.57 -0.50 8.06
C ASN A 36 -8.03 0.86 8.62
N PRO A 37 -9.35 1.11 8.75
CA PRO A 37 -10.44 0.21 8.36
C PRO A 37 -10.57 0.08 6.83
N ASP A 38 -11.09 -1.06 6.39
CA ASP A 38 -11.47 -1.34 4.99
C ASP A 38 -12.96 -1.75 4.94
N PRO A 39 -13.86 -0.96 4.31
CA PRO A 39 -13.57 0.28 3.60
C PRO A 39 -13.16 1.43 4.54
N PRO A 40 -12.32 2.37 4.08
CA PRO A 40 -11.94 3.53 4.87
C PRO A 40 -13.16 4.39 5.26
N VAL A 41 -13.09 5.01 6.44
CA VAL A 41 -14.18 5.81 7.00
C VAL A 41 -13.82 7.29 7.03
N LYS A 42 -14.72 8.13 6.54
CA LYS A 42 -14.55 9.59 6.55
C LYS A 42 -14.38 10.12 7.98
N GLY A 43 -13.52 11.12 8.14
CA GLY A 43 -13.24 11.78 9.42
C GLY A 43 -12.46 10.92 10.43
N SER A 44 -12.04 9.72 10.04
CA SER A 44 -11.33 8.78 10.91
C SER A 44 -9.93 8.48 10.39
N PRO A 45 -8.99 8.10 11.26
CA PRO A 45 -7.70 7.57 10.83
C PRO A 45 -7.86 6.28 10.02
N VAL A 46 -7.06 6.16 8.97
CA VAL A 46 -6.84 4.94 8.21
C VAL A 46 -5.36 4.63 8.19
N THR A 47 -5.01 3.39 8.49
CA THR A 47 -3.64 2.88 8.44
C THR A 47 -3.46 2.03 7.20
N ALA A 48 -2.50 2.40 6.35
CA ALA A 48 -2.04 1.58 5.25
C ALA A 48 -0.72 0.89 5.66
N ALA A 49 -0.56 -0.38 5.26
CA ALA A 49 0.66 -1.14 5.51
C ALA A 49 1.08 -1.89 4.24
N ILE A 50 2.35 -1.76 3.86
CA ILE A 50 2.98 -2.52 2.77
C ILE A 50 3.97 -3.49 3.41
N THR A 51 3.78 -4.78 3.20
CA THR A 51 4.67 -5.84 3.70
C THR A 51 5.34 -6.56 2.54
N GLY A 52 6.61 -6.92 2.72
CA GLY A 52 7.36 -7.63 1.69
C GLY A 52 8.80 -7.99 2.07
N ASN A 53 9.52 -8.51 1.09
CA ASN A 53 10.94 -8.81 1.18
C ASN A 53 11.79 -7.64 0.69
N LEU A 54 12.40 -6.92 1.62
CA LEU A 54 13.37 -5.88 1.36
C LEU A 54 14.75 -6.51 1.17
N GLN A 55 15.25 -6.51 -0.06
CA GLN A 55 16.43 -7.28 -0.48
C GLN A 55 17.76 -6.56 -0.19
N LYS A 56 17.73 -5.26 0.10
CA LYS A 56 18.91 -4.46 0.43
C LYS A 56 18.68 -3.53 1.61
N THR A 57 19.77 -3.13 2.25
CA THR A 57 19.74 -2.06 3.25
C THR A 57 19.42 -0.73 2.57
N ILE A 58 18.49 0.04 3.14
CA ILE A 58 18.20 1.41 2.75
C ILE A 58 18.62 2.37 3.87
N THR A 59 19.37 3.41 3.52
CA THR A 59 19.88 4.40 4.50
C THR A 59 19.06 5.68 4.53
N GLY A 60 18.20 5.84 3.52
CA GLY A 60 17.32 6.97 3.28
C GLY A 60 16.39 6.62 2.12
N GLY A 61 15.44 7.51 1.83
CA GLY A 61 14.50 7.28 0.73
C GLY A 61 13.21 8.05 0.89
N THR A 62 12.34 7.93 -0.10
CA THR A 62 11.05 8.64 -0.09
C THR A 62 9.89 7.71 -0.42
N ALA A 63 8.73 8.00 0.17
CA ALA A 63 7.45 7.46 -0.21
C ALA A 63 6.65 8.58 -0.89
N HIS A 64 6.43 8.44 -2.21
CA HIS A 64 5.67 9.38 -3.01
C HIS A 64 4.25 8.85 -3.24
N LEU A 65 3.26 9.52 -2.65
CA LEU A 65 1.85 9.19 -2.73
C LEU A 65 1.15 10.15 -3.70
N THR A 66 0.45 9.59 -4.67
CA THR A 66 -0.52 10.34 -5.48
C THR A 66 -1.90 9.72 -5.33
N VAL A 67 -2.93 10.56 -5.22
CA VAL A 67 -4.33 10.13 -5.14
C VAL A 67 -5.18 10.95 -6.08
N SER A 68 -6.04 10.29 -6.84
CA SER A 68 -6.96 10.90 -7.79
C SER A 68 -8.39 10.41 -7.59
N LEU A 69 -9.35 11.28 -7.91
CA LEU A 69 -10.77 10.94 -7.98
C LEU A 69 -11.25 11.29 -9.40
N ASN A 70 -11.84 10.31 -10.10
CA ASN A 70 -12.31 10.48 -11.48
C ASN A 70 -11.24 11.09 -12.42
N GLY A 71 -9.96 10.71 -12.23
CA GLY A 71 -8.83 11.20 -13.02
C GLY A 71 -8.29 12.59 -12.64
N ILE A 72 -8.90 13.27 -11.66
CA ILE A 72 -8.39 14.54 -11.13
C ILE A 72 -7.50 14.24 -9.92
N LYS A 73 -6.24 14.68 -9.96
CA LYS A 73 -5.29 14.53 -8.85
C LYS A 73 -5.70 15.42 -7.68
N LEU A 74 -5.93 14.81 -6.52
CA LEU A 74 -6.32 15.46 -5.27
C LEU A 74 -5.16 15.56 -4.29
N LEU A 75 -4.29 14.54 -4.26
CA LEU A 75 -3.14 14.47 -3.37
C LEU A 75 -1.88 14.15 -4.18
N ASP A 76 -0.79 14.80 -3.79
CA ASP A 76 0.55 14.60 -4.31
C ASP A 76 1.52 14.94 -3.18
N GLU A 77 1.93 13.92 -2.42
CA GLU A 77 2.72 14.08 -1.20
C GLU A 77 3.96 13.18 -1.25
N THR A 78 5.09 13.72 -0.78
CA THR A 78 6.31 12.95 -0.60
C THR A 78 6.69 12.97 0.87
N LYS A 79 6.90 11.80 1.46
CA LYS A 79 7.36 11.63 2.84
C LYS A 79 8.72 10.92 2.87
N ASP A 80 9.53 11.21 3.88
CA ASP A 80 10.76 10.47 4.15
C ASP A 80 10.41 9.11 4.78
N ILE A 81 10.91 8.02 4.19
CA ILE A 81 10.68 6.64 4.68
C ILE A 81 11.18 6.50 6.12
N CYS A 82 12.30 7.15 6.47
CA CYS A 82 12.92 7.05 7.79
C CYS A 82 12.10 7.70 8.91
N THR A 83 11.05 8.46 8.58
CA THR A 83 10.22 9.18 9.54
C THR A 83 8.73 8.87 9.43
N ILE A 84 8.32 8.00 8.50
CA ILE A 84 6.91 7.73 8.24
C ILE A 84 6.24 6.98 9.40
N ASP A 85 7.00 6.10 10.05
CA ASP A 85 6.61 5.40 11.27
C ASP A 85 7.82 5.46 12.22
N PRO A 86 7.99 6.54 12.98
CA PRO A 86 9.21 6.79 13.76
C PRO A 86 9.43 5.78 14.91
N ASP A 87 8.39 5.06 15.28
CA ASP A 87 8.43 4.04 16.33
C ASP A 87 9.00 2.71 15.79
N GLU A 88 8.61 2.32 14.57
CA GLU A 88 8.99 1.03 13.96
C GLU A 88 10.09 1.14 12.89
N VAL A 89 10.25 2.30 12.26
CA VAL A 89 11.15 2.53 11.13
C VAL A 89 12.27 3.47 11.56
N LYS A 90 13.50 2.94 11.60
CA LYS A 90 14.72 3.69 11.90
C LYS A 90 15.77 3.38 10.86
N CYS A 91 16.27 4.42 10.21
CA CYS A 91 17.36 4.27 9.26
C CYS A 91 18.71 4.15 9.97
N PRO A 92 19.63 3.30 9.46
CA PRO A 92 19.48 2.47 8.27
C PRO A 92 18.58 1.24 8.50
N ILE A 93 17.70 0.96 7.54
CA ILE A 93 16.79 -0.19 7.56
C ILE A 93 17.50 -1.35 6.87
N PRO A 94 17.85 -2.44 7.57
CA PRO A 94 18.56 -3.57 6.97
C PRO A 94 17.64 -4.38 6.04
N ALA A 95 18.24 -5.15 5.14
CA ALA A 95 17.52 -6.15 4.35
C ALA A 95 16.73 -7.10 5.29
N ASN A 96 15.45 -7.32 4.97
CA ASN A 96 14.52 -8.06 5.80
C ASN A 96 13.46 -8.75 4.93
N PRO A 97 13.33 -10.09 5.00
CA PRO A 97 12.38 -10.85 4.19
C PRO A 97 10.90 -10.57 4.51
N ASN A 98 10.61 -9.91 5.64
CA ASN A 98 9.27 -9.56 6.08
C ASN A 98 9.24 -8.14 6.67
N PHE A 99 9.78 -7.17 5.94
CA PHE A 99 9.70 -5.76 6.30
C PHE A 99 8.27 -5.25 6.12
N THR A 100 7.79 -4.43 7.04
CA THR A 100 6.47 -3.78 6.94
C THR A 100 6.63 -2.28 7.14
N LEU A 101 6.17 -1.51 6.15
CA LEU A 101 6.09 -0.06 6.21
C LEU A 101 4.64 0.35 6.45
N LYS A 102 4.38 1.15 7.49
CA LYS A 102 3.03 1.63 7.83
C LYS A 102 2.97 3.14 7.75
N ASP A 103 1.81 3.66 7.37
CA ASP A 103 1.48 5.07 7.48
C ASP A 103 0.03 5.20 7.91
N THR A 104 -0.24 6.12 8.83
CA THR A 104 -1.60 6.42 9.29
C THR A 104 -1.95 7.84 8.92
N VAL A 105 -3.01 7.98 8.14
CA VAL A 105 -3.52 9.26 7.64
C VAL A 105 -4.98 9.40 8.01
N THR A 106 -5.44 10.63 8.22
CA THR A 106 -6.86 10.88 8.49
C THR A 106 -7.56 11.26 7.20
N ILE A 107 -8.62 10.53 6.83
CA ILE A 107 -9.46 10.93 5.70
C ILE A 107 -10.31 12.11 6.14
N PRO A 108 -10.26 13.27 5.46
CA PRO A 108 -11.09 14.41 5.83
C PRO A 108 -12.58 14.08 5.77
N SER A 109 -13.37 14.58 6.71
CA SER A 109 -14.82 14.33 6.75
C SER A 109 -15.58 14.91 5.54
N TYR A 110 -15.02 15.94 4.90
CA TYR A 110 -15.55 16.56 3.69
C TYR A 110 -15.10 15.87 2.40
N ALA A 111 -14.32 14.79 2.47
CA ALA A 111 -13.90 14.06 1.28
C ALA A 111 -15.14 13.50 0.55
N PRO A 112 -15.29 13.75 -0.77
CA PRO A 112 -16.44 13.28 -1.52
C PRO A 112 -16.47 11.75 -1.59
N SER A 113 -17.66 11.16 -1.63
CA SER A 113 -17.80 9.72 -1.88
C SER A 113 -17.40 9.39 -3.32
N GLY A 114 -16.84 8.21 -3.53
CA GLY A 114 -16.45 7.74 -4.86
C GLY A 114 -15.25 6.79 -4.82
N THR A 115 -14.81 6.39 -6.01
CA THR A 115 -13.65 5.52 -6.19
C THR A 115 -12.39 6.36 -6.36
N TYR A 116 -11.51 6.28 -5.37
CA TYR A 116 -10.20 6.92 -5.37
C TYR A 116 -9.17 5.95 -5.92
N THR A 117 -8.38 6.41 -6.88
CA THR A 117 -7.23 5.67 -7.40
C THR A 117 -5.97 6.29 -6.83
N GLY A 118 -5.06 5.49 -6.29
CA GLY A 118 -3.80 5.99 -5.78
C GLY A 118 -2.60 5.18 -6.22
N GLN A 119 -1.44 5.79 -6.08
CA GLN A 119 -0.14 5.19 -6.35
C GLN A 119 0.84 5.61 -5.26
N VAL A 120 1.58 4.63 -4.74
CA VAL A 120 2.75 4.84 -3.88
C VAL A 120 3.98 4.37 -4.62
N VAL A 121 4.99 5.24 -4.76
CA VAL A 121 6.32 4.89 -5.25
C VAL A 121 7.30 5.04 -4.11
N LEU A 122 8.04 3.98 -3.80
CA LEU A 122 9.10 3.99 -2.80
C LEU A 122 10.44 4.11 -3.51
N THR A 123 11.30 5.02 -3.03
CA THR A 123 12.68 5.16 -3.52
C THR A 123 13.68 4.99 -2.39
N ASP A 124 14.91 4.63 -2.73
CA ASP A 124 16.04 4.56 -1.79
C ASP A 124 16.82 5.90 -1.70
N GLN A 125 17.97 5.86 -0.99
CA GLN A 125 18.88 6.99 -0.79
C GLN A 125 19.44 7.59 -2.08
N ASP A 126 19.46 6.82 -3.18
CA ASP A 126 19.97 7.25 -4.48
C ASP A 126 18.83 7.77 -5.38
N GLY A 127 17.59 7.79 -4.87
CA GLY A 127 16.39 8.15 -5.64
C GLY A 127 15.96 7.03 -6.60
N THR A 128 16.48 5.82 -6.42
CA THR A 128 16.11 4.67 -7.25
C THR A 128 14.81 4.06 -6.72
N GLU A 129 13.86 3.79 -7.60
CA GLU A 129 12.63 3.08 -7.25
C GLU A 129 12.95 1.68 -6.71
N ILE A 130 12.36 1.35 -5.56
CA ILE A 130 12.52 0.05 -4.91
C ILE A 130 11.19 -0.70 -4.80
N ALA A 131 10.06 -0.03 -4.96
CA ALA A 131 8.73 -0.63 -5.01
C ALA A 131 7.69 0.36 -5.53
N CYS A 132 6.62 -0.16 -6.10
CA CYS A 132 5.46 0.60 -6.54
C CYS A 132 4.17 -0.16 -6.23
N VAL A 133 3.21 0.53 -5.62
CA VAL A 133 1.84 0.03 -5.38
C VAL A 133 0.85 0.95 -6.06
N LYS A 134 -0.11 0.38 -6.80
CA LYS A 134 -1.35 1.07 -7.16
C LYS A 134 -2.50 0.51 -6.33
N PHE A 135 -3.44 1.36 -5.96
CA PHE A 135 -4.61 0.96 -5.21
C PHE A 135 -5.88 1.67 -5.68
N ASN A 136 -7.03 1.05 -5.46
CA ASN A 136 -8.35 1.59 -5.72
C ASN A 136 -9.19 1.44 -4.44
N LEU A 137 -9.70 2.56 -3.91
CA LEU A 137 -10.48 2.59 -2.68
C LEU A 137 -11.85 3.20 -2.94
N ASP A 138 -12.88 2.50 -2.49
CA ASP A 138 -14.24 3.04 -2.49
C ASP A 138 -14.54 3.72 -1.16
N LEU A 139 -14.58 5.05 -1.18
CA LEU A 139 -15.02 5.85 -0.04
C LEU A 139 -16.53 6.01 -0.10
N LYS A 140 -17.23 5.35 0.83
CA LYS A 140 -18.69 5.41 0.98
C LYS A 140 -19.09 6.55 1.92
N GLU A 141 -20.39 6.84 1.99
CA GLU A 141 -20.92 7.88 2.89
C GLU A 141 -20.59 7.61 4.36
#